data_AF-A0A953Q6L2-F1
#
_entry.id   AF-A0A953Q6L2-F1
#
_cell.length_a   1.000
_cell.length_b   1.000
_cell.length_c   1.000
_cell.angle_alpha   90.00
_cell.angle_beta   90.00
_cell.angle_gamma   90.00
#
_symmetry.space_group_name_H-M   'P 1'
#
loop_
_entity.id
_entity.type
_entity.pdbx_description
1 polymer ?
#
loop_
_entity_poly.entity_id
_entity_poly.type
_entity_poly.pdbx_seq_one_letter_code
_entity_poly.pdbx_strand_id
1 'polypeptide(L)'
;LVPLNRLIDAARPESATARHFADMVDGLLSGKADPGTKDQIKAQLVRWQDNQASLQPQVSQSFLLKEILPLSQNLTAVASAGLQALDYIDRGARAPDDWITAQVSLLQQAQQQQAQLLLMIVPPVQKLVEASAKR
;
A
#
# COMPACT_ATOMS: atom_id res chain seq x y z
N LEU A 1 -23.31 -24.74 -4.43
CA LEU A 1 -23.40 -23.26 -4.57
C LEU A 1 -22.46 -22.65 -3.54
N VAL A 2 -21.30 -22.15 -3.97
CA VAL A 2 -20.31 -21.53 -3.06
C VAL A 2 -20.62 -20.04 -2.99
N PRO A 3 -20.70 -19.41 -1.80
CA PRO A 3 -21.23 -18.06 -1.71
C PRO A 3 -20.17 -17.02 -2.08
N LEU A 4 -20.48 -16.23 -3.11
CA LEU A 4 -19.77 -15.00 -3.55
C LEU A 4 -19.79 -13.88 -2.48
N ASN A 5 -20.42 -14.11 -1.32
CA ASN A 5 -20.61 -13.10 -0.28
C ASN A 5 -19.34 -12.76 0.51
N ARG A 6 -18.34 -13.65 0.58
CA ARG A 6 -17.14 -13.42 1.43
C ARG A 6 -16.17 -12.37 0.88
N LEU A 7 -16.06 -12.21 -0.44
CA LEU A 7 -15.17 -11.21 -1.06
C LEU A 7 -15.71 -9.78 -0.87
N ILE A 8 -17.03 -9.62 -0.97
CA ILE A 8 -17.72 -8.32 -0.80
C ILE A 8 -17.64 -7.87 0.67
N ASP A 9 -17.70 -8.82 1.62
CA ASP A 9 -17.53 -8.53 3.05
C ASP A 9 -16.10 -8.22 3.44
N ALA A 10 -15.09 -8.73 2.73
CA ALA A 10 -13.69 -8.37 2.95
C ALA A 10 -13.33 -6.99 2.35
N ALA A 11 -13.96 -6.59 1.24
CA ALA A 11 -13.65 -5.33 0.56
C ALA A 11 -14.04 -4.07 1.36
N ARG A 12 -15.11 -4.12 2.15
CA ARG A 12 -15.60 -2.97 2.93
C ARG A 12 -14.68 -2.57 4.09
N PRO A 13 -14.26 -3.50 4.98
CA PRO A 13 -13.24 -3.23 6.00
C PRO A 13 -11.92 -2.75 5.40
N GLU A 14 -11.53 -3.31 4.26
CA GLU A 14 -10.29 -2.96 3.57
C GLU A 14 -10.33 -1.53 3.01
N SER A 15 -11.48 -1.10 2.48
CA SER A 15 -11.71 0.30 2.06
C SER A 15 -11.68 1.29 3.24
N ALA A 16 -12.24 0.93 4.40
CA ALA A 16 -12.16 1.77 5.59
C ALA A 16 -10.72 1.89 6.11
N THR A 17 -9.98 0.77 6.11
CA THR A 17 -8.56 0.72 6.47
C THR A 17 -7.71 1.59 5.55
N ALA A 18 -7.97 1.55 4.24
CA ALA A 18 -7.28 2.39 3.26
C ALA A 18 -7.57 3.90 3.43
N ARG A 19 -8.80 4.29 3.78
CA ARG A 19 -9.11 5.70 4.11
C ARG A 19 -8.36 6.17 5.35
N HIS A 20 -8.44 5.39 6.44
CA HIS A 20 -7.74 5.72 7.68
C HIS A 20 -6.22 5.82 7.45
N PHE A 21 -5.65 4.93 6.62
CA PHE A 21 -4.25 5.03 6.20
C PHE A 21 -3.93 6.35 5.50
N ALA A 22 -4.79 6.80 4.58
CA ALA A 22 -4.60 8.08 3.91
C ALA A 22 -4.61 9.26 4.90
N ASP A 23 -5.55 9.26 5.85
CA ASP A 23 -5.65 10.29 6.88
C ASP A 23 -4.40 10.34 7.77
N MET A 24 -3.88 9.17 8.17
CA MET A 24 -2.63 9.07 8.94
C MET A 24 -1.43 9.64 8.17
N VAL A 25 -1.32 9.32 6.87
CA VAL A 25 -0.24 9.84 6.02
C VAL A 25 -0.33 11.36 5.89
N ASP A 26 -1.52 11.90 5.68
CA ASP A 26 -1.73 13.35 5.59
C ASP A 26 -1.42 14.06 6.92
N GLY A 27 -1.81 13.47 8.05
CA GLY A 27 -1.42 13.92 9.38
C GLY A 27 0.10 13.93 9.58
N LEU A 28 0.78 12.85 9.19
CA LEU A 28 2.24 12.72 9.29
C LEU A 28 2.96 13.79 8.46
N LEU A 29 2.57 13.95 7.19
CA LEU A 29 3.23 14.87 6.26
C LEU A 29 2.94 16.35 6.55
N SER A 30 1.81 16.66 7.18
CA SER A 30 1.47 18.01 7.63
C SER A 30 2.08 18.38 9.00
N GLY A 31 2.78 17.44 9.65
CA GLY A 31 3.35 17.64 10.99
C GLY A 31 2.31 17.68 12.12
N LYS A 32 1.09 17.18 11.86
CA LYS A 32 -0.04 17.16 12.80
C LYS A 32 -0.36 15.76 13.33
N ALA A 33 0.50 14.78 13.06
CA ALA A 33 0.33 13.42 13.51
C ALA A 33 0.50 13.28 15.02
N ASP A 34 -0.32 12.42 15.62
CA ASP A 34 -0.17 12.00 17.00
C ASP A 34 1.11 11.16 17.19
N PRO A 35 1.64 11.09 18.42
CA PRO A 35 2.70 10.14 18.76
C PRO A 35 2.27 8.70 18.38
N GLY A 36 3.12 8.00 17.62
CA GLY A 36 2.87 6.63 17.18
C GLY A 36 2.12 6.48 15.85
N THR A 37 1.60 7.56 15.24
CA THR A 37 0.99 7.49 13.89
C THR A 37 1.96 6.90 12.86
N LYS A 38 3.25 7.25 12.94
CA LYS A 38 4.28 6.69 12.04
C LYS A 38 4.39 5.17 12.17
N ASP A 39 4.39 4.65 13.40
CA ASP A 39 4.47 3.20 13.65
C ASP A 39 3.20 2.49 13.17
N GLN A 40 2.04 3.13 13.28
CA GLN A 40 0.78 2.62 12.74
C GLN A 40 0.80 2.54 11.20
N ILE A 41 1.30 3.58 10.52
CA ILE A 41 1.49 3.57 9.06
C ILE A 41 2.44 2.43 8.67
N LYS A 42 3.58 2.30 9.36
CA LYS A 42 4.55 1.23 9.12
C LYS A 42 3.93 -0.15 9.31
N ALA A 43 3.22 -0.37 10.42
CA ALA A 43 2.55 -1.64 10.71
C ALA A 43 1.50 -2.00 9.66
N GLN A 44 0.74 -1.00 9.17
CA GLN A 44 -0.25 -1.23 8.13
C GLN A 44 0.40 -1.60 6.78
N LEU A 45 1.48 -0.92 6.40
CA LEU A 45 2.25 -1.27 5.19
C LEU A 45 2.86 -2.67 5.29
N VAL A 46 3.43 -3.04 6.44
CA VAL A 46 3.94 -4.41 6.69
C VAL A 46 2.82 -5.43 6.53
N ARG A 47 1.62 -5.18 7.11
CA ARG A 47 0.47 -6.07 6.93
C ARG A 47 0.08 -6.26 5.46
N TRP A 48 0.09 -5.19 4.66
CA TRP A 48 -0.20 -5.27 3.23
C TRP A 48 0.90 -5.96 2.42
N GLN A 49 2.17 -5.75 2.77
CA GLN A 49 3.32 -6.45 2.19
C GLN A 49 3.27 -7.96 2.49
N ASP A 50 2.98 -8.32 3.74
CA ASP A 50 2.94 -9.72 4.21
C ASP A 50 1.66 -10.46 3.81
N ASN A 51 0.59 -9.73 3.40
CA ASN A 51 -0.68 -10.35 2.98
C ASN A 51 -0.50 -11.32 1.80
N GLN A 52 0.52 -11.10 0.95
CA GLN A 52 0.88 -12.01 -0.13
C GLN A 52 1.35 -13.39 0.38
N ALA A 53 2.03 -13.46 1.53
CA ALA A 53 2.55 -14.71 2.07
C ALA A 53 1.44 -15.66 2.55
N SER A 54 0.29 -15.11 2.95
CA SER A 54 -0.88 -15.90 3.38
C SER A 54 -1.66 -16.51 2.21
N LEU A 55 -1.56 -15.91 1.02
CA LEU A 55 -2.32 -16.34 -0.17
C LEU A 55 -1.56 -17.37 -1.02
N GLN A 56 -0.22 -17.31 -1.07
CA GLN A 56 0.60 -18.21 -1.90
C GLN A 56 0.32 -19.72 -1.74
N PRO A 57 0.18 -20.29 -0.53
CA PRO A 57 -0.02 -21.74 -0.40
C PRO A 57 -1.37 -22.25 -0.92
N GLN A 58 -2.31 -21.38 -1.29
CA GLN A 58 -3.65 -21.76 -1.74
C GLN A 58 -3.87 -21.59 -3.26
N VAL A 59 -2.93 -20.93 -3.95
CA VAL A 59 -3.06 -20.51 -5.37
C VAL A 59 -3.09 -21.69 -6.34
N SER A 60 -2.58 -22.86 -5.95
CA SER A 60 -2.54 -24.05 -6.81
C SER A 60 -3.93 -24.70 -7.03
N GLN A 61 -4.95 -24.31 -6.27
CA GLN A 61 -6.23 -25.04 -6.22
C GLN A 61 -7.45 -24.27 -6.76
N SER A 62 -7.32 -23.00 -7.18
CA SER A 62 -8.49 -22.20 -7.61
C SER A 62 -8.19 -21.20 -8.73
N PHE A 63 -9.03 -21.20 -9.78
CA PHE A 63 -9.01 -20.23 -10.88
C PHE A 63 -9.24 -18.79 -10.39
N LEU A 64 -10.12 -18.60 -9.41
CA LEU A 64 -10.38 -17.30 -8.76
C LEU A 64 -9.13 -16.71 -8.09
N LEU A 65 -8.22 -17.56 -7.58
CA LEU A 65 -6.99 -17.08 -6.94
C LEU A 65 -5.96 -16.59 -7.97
N LYS A 66 -5.97 -17.12 -9.19
CA LYS A 66 -5.10 -16.63 -10.29
C LYS A 66 -5.44 -15.19 -10.69
N GLU A 67 -6.72 -14.81 -10.62
CA GLU A 67 -7.17 -13.45 -10.92
C GLU A 67 -6.77 -12.43 -9.84
N ILE A 68 -6.52 -12.89 -8.60
CA ILE A 68 -6.14 -12.04 -7.47
C ILE A 68 -4.61 -11.87 -7.36
N LEU A 69 -3.82 -12.76 -7.99
CA LEU A 69 -2.36 -12.70 -7.96
C LEU A 69 -1.77 -11.36 -8.43
N PRO A 70 -2.19 -10.76 -9.56
CA PRO A 70 -1.65 -9.47 -9.99
C PRO A 70 -1.97 -8.36 -8.99
N LEU A 71 -3.18 -8.37 -8.42
CA LEU A 71 -3.61 -7.44 -7.39
C LEU A 71 -2.75 -7.58 -6.12
N SER A 72 -2.50 -8.81 -5.66
CA SER A 72 -1.68 -9.06 -4.48
C SER A 72 -0.22 -8.62 -4.69
N GLN A 73 0.36 -8.87 -5.87
CA GLN A 73 1.73 -8.43 -6.17
C GLN A 73 1.83 -6.90 -6.19
N ASN A 74 0.85 -6.22 -6.77
CA ASN A 74 0.80 -4.76 -6.76
C ASN A 74 0.64 -4.20 -5.35
N LEU A 75 -0.18 -4.83 -4.50
CA LEU A 75 -0.33 -4.44 -3.10
C LEU A 75 1.01 -4.54 -2.35
N THR A 76 1.75 -5.64 -2.53
CA THR A 76 3.09 -5.80 -1.95
C THR A 76 4.08 -4.76 -2.45
N ALA A 77 4.08 -4.50 -3.76
CA ALA A 77 4.98 -3.53 -4.38
C ALA A 77 4.71 -2.11 -3.88
N VAL A 78 3.44 -1.69 -3.86
CA VAL A 78 2.99 -0.39 -3.32
C VAL A 78 3.35 -0.27 -1.84
N ALA A 79 3.11 -1.31 -1.04
CA ALA A 79 3.43 -1.31 0.38
C ALA A 79 4.94 -1.18 0.64
N SER A 80 5.76 -1.88 -0.16
CA SER A 80 7.22 -1.83 -0.08
C SER A 80 7.76 -0.44 -0.41
N ALA A 81 7.22 0.21 -1.45
CA ALA A 81 7.57 1.58 -1.81
C ALA A 81 7.27 2.56 -0.65
N GLY A 82 6.12 2.40 0.02
CA GLY A 82 5.76 3.20 1.19
C GLY A 82 6.71 3.01 2.37
N LEU A 83 7.14 1.77 2.64
CA LEU A 83 8.09 1.46 3.72
C LEU A 83 9.46 2.10 3.47
N GLN A 84 9.96 2.01 2.25
CA GLN A 84 11.22 2.64 1.86
C GLN A 84 11.13 4.17 1.93
N ALA A 85 10.02 4.76 1.47
CA ALA A 85 9.80 6.21 1.59
C ALA A 85 9.78 6.68 3.05
N LEU A 86 9.14 5.92 3.95
CA LEU A 86 9.16 6.21 5.38
C LEU A 86 10.57 6.14 5.98
N ASP A 87 11.39 5.17 5.55
CA ASP A 87 12.78 5.05 6.02
C ASP A 87 13.63 6.28 5.63
N TYR A 88 13.50 6.77 4.40
CA TYR A 88 14.13 8.03 3.98
C TYR A 88 13.65 9.23 4.81
N ILE A 89 12.33 9.34 5.00
CA ILE A 89 11.72 10.42 5.80
C ILE A 89 12.22 10.37 7.25
N ASP A 90 12.34 9.18 7.83
CA ASP A 90 12.75 8.98 9.22
C ASP A 90 14.21 9.36 9.46
N ARG A 91 15.08 9.00 8.51
CA ARG A 91 16.50 9.34 8.55
C ARG A 91 16.79 10.80 8.20
N GLY A 92 15.78 11.56 7.77
CA GLY A 92 15.97 12.90 7.22
C GLY A 92 16.84 12.90 5.96
N ALA A 93 16.83 11.80 5.20
CA ALA A 93 17.64 11.63 4.02
C ALA A 93 16.80 11.85 2.76
N ARG A 94 17.35 12.57 1.78
CA ARG A 94 16.78 12.68 0.45
C ARG A 94 16.88 11.34 -0.28
N ALA A 95 15.75 10.84 -0.77
CA ALA A 95 15.75 9.65 -1.61
C ALA A 95 16.41 9.92 -2.98
N PRO A 96 17.12 8.95 -3.59
CA PRO A 96 17.70 9.09 -4.92
C PRO A 96 16.68 9.39 -6.02
N ASP A 97 17.01 10.27 -6.98
CA ASP A 97 16.10 10.73 -8.03
C ASP A 97 15.66 9.60 -8.99
N ASP A 98 16.57 8.65 -9.28
CA ASP A 98 16.30 7.45 -10.05
C ASP A 98 15.32 6.51 -9.32
N TRP A 99 15.51 6.36 -8.00
CA TRP A 99 14.59 5.59 -7.16
C TRP A 99 13.19 6.24 -7.13
N ILE A 100 13.09 7.55 -6.95
CA ILE A 100 11.81 8.29 -6.99
C ILE A 100 11.09 8.06 -8.32
N THR A 101 11.81 8.20 -9.44
CA THR A 101 11.25 8.02 -10.78
C THR A 101 10.73 6.59 -10.99
N ALA A 102 11.47 5.58 -10.50
CA ALA A 102 11.04 4.20 -10.55
C ALA A 102 9.79 3.95 -9.70
N GLN A 103 9.73 4.49 -8.48
CA GLN A 103 8.57 4.32 -7.60
C GLN A 103 7.32 5.00 -8.16
N VAL A 104 7.42 6.23 -8.69
CA VAL A 104 6.28 6.91 -9.32
C VAL A 104 5.73 6.08 -10.49
N SER A 105 6.61 5.53 -11.32
CA SER A 105 6.21 4.67 -12.45
C SER A 105 5.50 3.39 -11.98
N LEU A 106 6.02 2.74 -10.93
CA LEU A 106 5.41 1.56 -10.30
C LEU A 106 4.01 1.87 -9.76
N LEU A 107 3.86 2.99 -9.05
CA LEU A 107 2.59 3.41 -8.45
C LEU A 107 1.53 3.73 -9.53
N GLN A 108 1.94 4.39 -10.63
CA GLN A 108 1.05 4.64 -11.76
C GLN A 108 0.55 3.34 -12.41
N GLN A 109 1.43 2.36 -12.61
CA GLN A 109 1.06 1.05 -13.16
C GLN A 109 0.10 0.30 -12.22
N ALA A 110 0.35 0.33 -10.91
CA ALA A 110 -0.55 -0.28 -9.93
C ALA A 110 -1.95 0.37 -9.94
N GLN A 111 -2.04 1.68 -10.13
CA GLN A 111 -3.31 2.41 -10.19
C GLN A 111 -4.17 2.03 -11.41
N GLN A 112 -3.54 1.69 -12.55
CA GLN A 112 -4.24 1.31 -13.78
C GLN A 112 -5.03 0.01 -13.67
N GLN A 113 -4.75 -0.83 -12.68
CA GLN A 113 -5.43 -2.11 -12.48
C GLN A 113 -6.85 -1.95 -11.90
N GLN A 114 -7.30 -0.72 -11.63
CA GLN A 114 -8.66 -0.33 -11.20
C GLN A 114 -9.24 -1.10 -9.99
N ALA A 115 -8.42 -1.82 -9.25
CA ALA A 115 -8.83 -2.47 -8.02
C ALA A 115 -9.10 -1.43 -6.93
N GLN A 116 -10.27 -1.49 -6.30
CA GLN A 116 -10.73 -0.48 -5.35
C GLN A 116 -9.71 -0.23 -4.23
N LEU A 117 -9.05 -1.27 -3.72
CA LEU A 117 -7.99 -1.12 -2.73
C LEU A 117 -6.78 -0.32 -3.27
N LEU A 118 -6.24 -0.71 -4.44
CA LEU A 118 -5.09 -0.03 -5.04
C LEU A 118 -5.39 1.45 -5.32
N LEU A 119 -6.60 1.75 -5.79
CA LEU A 119 -7.04 3.14 -6.01
C LEU A 119 -7.00 3.99 -4.74
N MET A 120 -7.15 3.37 -3.56
CA MET A 120 -7.19 4.07 -2.28
C MET A 120 -5.83 4.18 -1.59
N ILE A 121 -4.94 3.20 -1.75
CA ILE A 121 -3.62 3.19 -1.08
C ILE A 121 -2.50 3.79 -1.93
N VAL A 122 -2.62 3.75 -3.26
CA VAL A 122 -1.58 4.30 -4.15
C VAL A 122 -1.40 5.81 -3.92
N PRO A 123 -2.45 6.65 -3.87
CA PRO A 123 -2.28 8.09 -3.66
C PRO A 123 -1.53 8.45 -2.36
N PRO A 124 -1.88 7.92 -1.16
CA PRO A 124 -1.11 8.23 0.04
C PRO A 124 0.32 7.68 0.02
N VAL A 125 0.56 6.51 -0.58
CA VAL A 125 1.96 6.03 -0.76
C VAL A 125 2.76 6.95 -1.68
N GLN A 126 2.15 7.45 -2.76
CA GLN A 126 2.79 8.41 -3.64
C GLN A 126 3.19 9.69 -2.88
N LYS A 127 2.34 10.19 -1.99
CA LYS A 127 2.67 11.35 -1.13
C LYS A 127 3.91 11.08 -0.26
N LEU A 128 4.07 9.88 0.29
CA LEU A 128 5.26 9.49 1.04
C LEU A 128 6.52 9.50 0.16
N VAL A 129 6.44 8.92 -1.04
CA VAL A 129 7.54 8.91 -2.01
C VAL A 129 7.94 10.34 -2.37
N GLU A 130 6.98 11.19 -2.73
CA GLU A 130 7.23 12.59 -3.07
C GLU A 130 7.79 13.40 -1.89
N ALA A 131 7.34 13.13 -0.66
CA ALA A 131 7.88 13.77 0.53
C ALA A 131 9.34 13.38 0.79
N SER A 132 9.72 12.13 0.51
CA SER A 132 11.11 11.66 0.65
C SER A 132 12.08 12.33 -0.34
N ALA A 133 11.58 12.86 -1.47
CA ALA A 133 12.38 13.62 -2.44
C ALA A 133 12.73 15.05 -1.97
N LYS A 134 12.01 15.57 -0.96
CA LYS A 134 12.10 16.94 -0.45
C LYS A 134 12.86 17.07 0.87
N ARG A 135 13.37 15.95 1.41
CA ARG A 135 14.08 15.91 2.68
C ARG A 135 15.47 16.53 2.60
#